data_AF-A0AAV4ANN3-F1
#
_entry.id   AF-A0AAV4ANN3-F1
#
_cell.length_a   1.000
_cell.length_b   1.000
_cell.length_c   1.000
_cell.angle_alpha   90.00
_cell.angle_beta   90.00
_cell.angle_gamma   90.00
#
_symmetry.space_group_name_H-M   'P 1'
#
loop_
_entity.id
_entity.type
_entity.pdbx_description
1 polymer ?
#
loop_
_entity_poly.entity_id
_entity_poly.type
_entity_poly.pdbx_seq_one_letter_code
_entity_poly.pdbx_strand_id
1 'polypeptide(L)'
;MLAEYLLKSLVILCSVCVYSGVCSAADPNQEVYVSDIHGNVIFKNGTVQYVFPIPVGNADYSTNATYDKKGLHTLYEFSRSFVKDVLPRSFPFDLLDKIVNGNFSVSEDYPKIIREVKGLAACIVIGLVFVVSFIIGGCIFCCCRFFCGNCGGDGIQVYKENERCVRMGLSQALVLMLICIFSAAVCVFVTNDTFTDALHFTNDSLVSNVGDIARFLNNTGHRFQYLVTDMYDLVHAALQKDLIKEEEERRGGGRRREGRKKKKKKKKKKKKKKKKKKKKKKKGEEEEEGE
;
A
#
# COMPACT_ATOMS: atom_id res chain seq x y z
N MET A 1 0.81 -16.20 -29.72
CA MET A 1 -0.13 -15.05 -29.69
C MET A 1 -1.55 -15.43 -29.29
N LEU A 2 -2.16 -16.50 -29.83
CA LEU A 2 -3.52 -16.93 -29.43
C LEU A 2 -3.63 -17.40 -27.95
N ALA A 3 -2.61 -18.08 -27.42
CA ALA A 3 -2.61 -18.55 -26.03
C ALA A 3 -2.51 -17.42 -24.98
N GLU A 4 -1.79 -16.33 -25.27
CA GLU A 4 -1.70 -15.18 -24.36
C GLU A 4 -2.97 -14.32 -24.37
N TYR A 5 -3.69 -14.27 -25.50
CA TYR A 5 -4.98 -13.58 -25.60
C TYR A 5 -6.08 -14.33 -24.87
N LEU A 6 -6.08 -15.68 -24.90
CA LEU A 6 -7.02 -16.49 -24.14
C LEU A 6 -6.79 -16.39 -22.64
N LEU A 7 -5.54 -16.35 -22.18
CA LEU A 7 -5.22 -16.18 -20.75
C LEU A 7 -5.64 -14.80 -20.22
N LYS A 8 -5.44 -13.73 -21.01
CA LYS A 8 -5.90 -12.38 -20.66
C LYS A 8 -7.43 -12.24 -20.68
N SER A 9 -8.11 -12.89 -21.62
CA SER A 9 -9.59 -12.90 -21.68
C SER A 9 -10.23 -13.68 -20.53
N LEU A 10 -9.61 -14.80 -20.10
CA LEU A 10 -10.08 -15.60 -18.96
C LEU A 10 -9.91 -14.87 -17.61
N VAL A 11 -8.84 -14.08 -17.47
CA VAL A 11 -8.59 -13.23 -16.27
C VAL A 11 -9.58 -12.06 -16.21
N ILE A 12 -9.95 -11.48 -17.35
CA ILE A 12 -10.96 -10.42 -17.43
C ILE A 12 -12.37 -10.97 -17.11
N LEU A 13 -12.71 -12.18 -17.56
CA LEU A 13 -13.98 -12.84 -17.19
C LEU A 13 -14.04 -13.22 -15.69
N CYS A 14 -12.92 -13.64 -15.08
CA CYS A 14 -12.87 -13.89 -13.64
C CYS A 14 -13.01 -12.60 -12.80
N SER A 15 -12.47 -11.47 -13.27
CA SER A 15 -12.59 -10.20 -12.55
C SER A 15 -14.00 -9.59 -12.62
N VAL A 16 -14.78 -9.92 -13.66
CA VAL A 16 -16.18 -9.46 -13.80
C VAL A 16 -17.15 -10.35 -13.01
N CYS A 17 -16.84 -11.64 -12.83
CA CYS A 17 -17.65 -12.54 -11.99
C CYS A 17 -17.49 -12.33 -10.48
N VAL A 18 -16.46 -11.60 -10.02
CA VAL A 18 -16.29 -11.28 -8.59
C VAL A 18 -17.08 -10.02 -8.18
N TYR A 19 -17.58 -9.23 -9.13
CA TYR A 19 -18.43 -8.05 -8.85
C TYR A 19 -19.92 -8.34 -8.73
N SER A 20 -20.36 -9.59 -8.91
CA SER A 20 -21.74 -10.03 -8.66
C SER A 20 -21.84 -11.03 -7.50
N GLY A 21 -21.00 -10.84 -6.49
CA GLY A 21 -21.18 -11.43 -5.16
C GLY A 21 -22.33 -10.72 -4.42
N VAL A 22 -23.55 -11.17 -4.68
CA VAL A 22 -24.69 -11.17 -3.75
C VAL A 22 -24.77 -9.93 -2.84
N CYS A 23 -25.17 -8.79 -3.40
CA CYS A 23 -25.95 -7.83 -2.63
C CYS A 23 -27.30 -8.49 -2.40
N SER A 24 -27.46 -9.17 -1.27
CA SER A 24 -28.78 -9.53 -0.77
C SER A 24 -29.49 -8.21 -0.53
N ALA A 25 -30.34 -7.81 -1.48
CA ALA A 25 -31.22 -6.67 -1.33
C ALA A 25 -31.97 -6.86 -0.01
N ALA A 26 -31.77 -5.92 0.91
CA ALA A 26 -32.49 -5.91 2.17
C ALA A 26 -33.98 -5.89 1.88
N ASP A 27 -34.70 -6.86 2.44
CA ASP A 27 -36.15 -6.94 2.39
C ASP A 27 -36.73 -5.64 2.98
N PRO A 28 -37.61 -4.89 2.28
CA PRO A 28 -38.06 -3.57 2.73
C PRO A 28 -38.98 -3.60 3.97
N ASN A 29 -39.26 -4.78 4.53
CA ASN A 29 -40.12 -4.99 5.70
C ASN A 29 -39.36 -5.47 6.96
N GLN A 30 -38.03 -5.32 6.99
CA GLN A 30 -37.23 -5.85 8.09
C GLN A 30 -37.10 -4.83 9.24
N GLU A 31 -37.75 -5.13 10.37
CA GLU A 31 -37.73 -4.25 11.55
C GLU A 31 -36.33 -4.17 12.18
N VAL A 32 -35.84 -2.94 12.33
CA VAL A 32 -34.55 -2.62 12.97
C VAL A 32 -34.62 -2.91 14.47
N TYR A 33 -33.60 -3.59 15.01
CA TYR A 33 -33.51 -3.95 16.42
C TYR A 33 -32.63 -3.00 17.22
N VAL A 34 -31.41 -2.75 16.72
CA VAL A 34 -30.44 -1.79 17.27
C VAL A 34 -29.69 -1.14 16.11
N SER A 35 -29.44 0.16 16.20
CA SER A 35 -28.67 0.93 15.23
C SER A 35 -27.62 1.78 15.93
N ASP A 36 -26.46 1.94 15.30
CA ASP A 36 -25.39 2.83 15.74
C ASP A 36 -25.45 4.21 15.04
N ILE A 37 -24.75 5.20 15.58
CA ILE A 37 -24.61 6.56 15.03
C ILE A 37 -23.98 6.59 13.63
N HIS A 38 -23.19 5.57 13.30
CA HIS A 38 -22.50 5.42 12.02
C HIS A 38 -23.32 4.68 10.94
N GLY A 39 -24.58 4.34 11.23
CA GLY A 39 -25.51 3.73 10.28
C GLY A 39 -25.48 2.19 10.23
N ASN A 40 -24.72 1.54 11.11
CA ASN A 40 -24.72 0.08 11.25
C ASN A 40 -26.00 -0.38 11.93
N VAL A 41 -26.63 -1.44 11.41
CA VAL A 41 -27.91 -1.92 11.91
C VAL A 41 -27.90 -3.42 12.15
N ILE A 42 -28.55 -3.83 13.25
CA ILE A 42 -28.86 -5.22 13.55
C ILE A 42 -30.36 -5.39 13.36
N PHE A 43 -30.75 -6.36 12.53
CA PHE A 43 -32.14 -6.69 12.28
C PHE A 43 -32.65 -7.75 13.28
N LYS A 44 -33.97 -7.80 13.50
CA LYS A 44 -34.58 -8.79 14.41
C LYS A 44 -34.38 -10.26 14.00
N ASN A 45 -34.02 -10.53 12.76
CA ASN A 45 -33.71 -11.88 12.27
C ASN A 45 -32.26 -12.33 12.61
N GLY A 46 -31.48 -11.50 13.31
CA GLY A 46 -30.10 -11.79 13.71
C GLY A 46 -29.06 -11.43 12.64
N THR A 47 -29.44 -10.85 11.51
CA THR A 47 -28.50 -10.36 10.49
C THR A 47 -27.95 -9.00 10.88
N VAL A 48 -26.64 -8.81 10.74
CA VAL A 48 -25.95 -7.53 10.95
C VAL A 48 -25.59 -6.92 9.60
N GLN A 49 -25.96 -5.67 9.38
CA GLN A 49 -25.58 -4.90 8.20
C GLN A 49 -24.62 -3.78 8.61
N TYR A 50 -23.41 -3.87 8.11
CA TYR A 50 -22.36 -2.88 8.31
C TYR A 50 -22.35 -1.88 7.14
N VAL A 51 -22.04 -0.62 7.44
CA VAL A 51 -21.86 0.42 6.43
C VAL A 51 -20.48 0.27 5.79
N PHE A 52 -20.45 0.26 4.46
CA PHE A 52 -19.22 0.27 3.67
C PHE A 52 -19.29 1.39 2.62
N PRO A 53 -18.23 2.20 2.42
CA PRO A 53 -16.92 2.16 3.08
C PRO A 53 -16.95 2.59 4.56
N ILE A 54 -15.89 2.27 5.32
CA ILE A 54 -15.76 2.66 6.74
C ILE A 54 -15.96 4.18 6.86
N PRO A 55 -16.93 4.66 7.66
CA PRO A 55 -17.32 6.07 7.69
C PRO A 55 -16.30 6.98 8.39
N VAL A 56 -15.31 6.40 9.08
CA VAL A 56 -14.27 7.13 9.81
C VAL A 56 -12.91 7.07 9.11
N GLY A 57 -12.16 8.16 9.25
CA GLY A 57 -10.77 8.24 8.79
C GLY A 57 -10.62 8.55 7.31
N ASN A 58 -11.03 9.76 6.90
CA ASN A 58 -10.73 10.33 5.60
C ASN A 58 -9.35 11.01 5.66
N ALA A 59 -8.34 10.42 5.02
CA ALA A 59 -7.10 11.12 4.71
C ALA A 59 -7.18 11.65 3.29
N ASP A 60 -6.92 12.94 3.14
CA ASP A 60 -6.37 13.46 1.91
C ASP A 60 -4.84 13.36 1.99
N TYR A 61 -4.25 12.62 1.06
CA TYR A 61 -2.80 12.43 0.98
C TYR A 61 -2.23 13.47 0.04
N SER A 62 -1.24 14.22 0.51
CA SER A 62 -0.73 15.38 -0.20
C SER A 62 0.33 15.04 -1.23
N THR A 63 0.96 13.86 -1.14
CA THR A 63 2.13 13.53 -1.96
C THR A 63 1.74 13.28 -3.41
N ASN A 64 2.34 14.06 -4.34
CA ASN A 64 2.23 13.83 -5.77
C ASN A 64 3.60 13.49 -6.36
N ALA A 65 3.79 12.24 -6.80
CA ALA A 65 5.08 11.71 -7.27
C ALA A 65 5.22 11.76 -8.81
N THR A 66 4.92 12.90 -9.43
CA THR A 66 5.13 13.08 -10.88
C THR A 66 6.58 13.44 -11.17
N TYR A 67 7.36 12.47 -11.64
CA TYR A 67 8.73 12.69 -12.10
C TYR A 67 8.76 13.12 -13.57
N ASP A 68 9.00 14.41 -13.82
CA ASP A 68 9.22 14.94 -15.18
C ASP A 68 10.66 14.67 -15.63
N LYS A 69 10.78 13.92 -16.73
CA LYS A 69 12.06 13.53 -17.33
C LYS A 69 12.65 14.62 -18.24
N LYS A 70 11.93 15.73 -18.45
CA LYS A 70 12.29 16.84 -19.34
C LYS A 70 12.81 16.32 -20.70
N GLY A 71 13.68 17.08 -21.39
CA GLY A 71 14.27 16.70 -22.68
C GLY A 71 15.40 15.65 -22.61
N LEU A 72 15.77 15.17 -21.41
CA LEU A 72 16.91 14.25 -21.20
C LEU A 72 16.50 12.78 -21.08
N HIS A 73 15.27 12.45 -21.46
CA HIS A 73 14.69 11.12 -21.32
C HIS A 73 15.63 9.99 -21.79
N THR A 74 16.14 10.08 -23.01
CA THR A 74 17.01 9.06 -23.61
C THR A 74 18.31 8.85 -22.83
N LEU A 75 18.92 9.93 -22.32
CA LEU A 75 20.12 9.83 -21.49
C LEU A 75 19.81 9.15 -20.15
N TYR A 76 18.65 9.43 -19.57
CA TYR A 76 18.21 8.76 -18.35
C TYR A 76 17.91 7.29 -18.56
N GLU A 77 17.39 6.90 -19.72
CA GLU A 77 17.20 5.48 -20.04
C GLU A 77 18.52 4.76 -20.26
N PHE A 78 19.44 5.38 -21.01
CA PHE A 78 20.78 4.84 -21.23
C PHE A 78 21.53 4.65 -19.89
N SER A 79 21.55 5.67 -19.03
CA SER A 79 22.19 5.57 -17.72
C SER A 79 21.54 4.51 -16.83
N ARG A 80 20.21 4.38 -16.82
CA ARG A 80 19.53 3.28 -16.10
C ARG A 80 19.91 1.92 -16.65
N SER A 81 20.03 1.75 -17.96
CA SER A 81 20.49 0.49 -18.57
C SER A 81 21.92 0.19 -18.14
N PHE A 82 22.81 1.17 -18.26
CA PHE A 82 24.21 1.04 -17.84
C PHE A 82 24.33 0.66 -16.36
N VAL A 83 23.59 1.32 -15.46
CA VAL A 83 23.58 0.99 -14.03
C VAL A 83 23.09 -0.44 -13.78
N LYS A 84 22.08 -0.92 -14.52
CA LYS A 84 21.62 -2.32 -14.43
C LYS A 84 22.69 -3.31 -14.86
N ASP A 85 23.47 -2.98 -15.88
CA ASP A 85 24.52 -3.85 -16.40
C ASP A 85 25.73 -3.89 -15.45
N VAL A 86 26.10 -2.74 -14.89
CA VAL A 86 27.24 -2.57 -13.97
C VAL A 86 26.92 -3.08 -12.56
N LEU A 87 25.67 -2.91 -12.11
CA LEU A 87 25.19 -3.27 -10.77
C LEU A 87 23.87 -4.06 -10.89
N PRO A 88 23.92 -5.34 -11.32
CA PRO A 88 22.72 -6.15 -11.54
C PRO A 88 22.02 -6.57 -10.24
N ARG A 89 22.64 -6.34 -9.08
CA ARG A 89 22.07 -6.68 -7.78
C ARG A 89 21.77 -5.43 -6.98
N SER A 90 20.73 -5.55 -6.16
CA SER A 90 20.34 -4.54 -5.19
C SER A 90 21.47 -4.28 -4.20
N PHE A 91 21.60 -3.02 -3.78
CA PHE A 91 22.56 -2.61 -2.77
C PHE A 91 22.35 -3.42 -1.47
N PRO A 92 23.41 -4.02 -0.89
CA PRO A 92 23.27 -4.89 0.28
C PRO A 92 23.04 -4.06 1.55
N PHE A 93 21.77 -3.78 1.88
CA PHE A 93 21.39 -3.09 3.12
C PHE A 93 21.87 -3.82 4.38
N ASP A 94 21.97 -5.15 4.33
CA ASP A 94 22.53 -5.97 5.42
C ASP A 94 23.97 -5.57 5.79
N LEU A 95 24.74 -5.11 4.81
CA LEU A 95 26.10 -4.66 5.04
C LEU A 95 26.14 -3.27 5.66
N LEU A 96 25.21 -2.40 5.24
CA LEU A 96 25.07 -1.06 5.82
C LEU A 96 24.71 -1.16 7.30
N ASP A 97 23.77 -2.05 7.66
CA ASP A 97 23.40 -2.30 9.04
C ASP A 97 24.57 -2.85 9.86
N LYS A 98 25.37 -3.77 9.31
CA LYS A 98 26.57 -4.29 10.00
C LYS A 98 27.64 -3.22 10.24
N ILE A 99 27.83 -2.30 9.28
CA ILE A 99 28.78 -1.19 9.39
C ILE A 99 28.29 -0.18 10.43
N VAL A 100 26.99 0.18 10.39
CA VAL A 100 26.37 1.11 11.36
C VAL A 100 26.40 0.54 12.77
N ASN A 101 26.20 -0.78 12.92
CA ASN A 101 26.28 -1.47 14.21
C ASN A 101 27.71 -1.79 14.66
N GLY A 102 28.74 -1.41 13.88
CA GLY A 102 30.15 -1.54 14.25
C GLY A 102 30.71 -2.98 14.24
N ASN A 103 29.93 -3.98 13.78
CA ASN A 103 30.34 -5.39 13.77
C ASN A 103 30.93 -5.82 12.41
N PHE A 104 31.68 -4.92 11.77
CA PHE A 104 32.22 -5.16 10.43
C PHE A 104 33.45 -6.07 10.48
N SER A 105 33.26 -7.33 10.08
CA SER A 105 34.36 -8.28 9.97
C SER A 105 34.90 -8.29 8.54
N VAL A 106 36.07 -7.67 8.34
CA VAL A 106 36.76 -7.53 7.04
C VAL A 106 36.96 -8.87 6.34
N SER A 107 37.08 -9.99 7.08
CA SER A 107 37.38 -11.28 6.45
C SER A 107 36.16 -12.00 5.85
N GLU A 108 34.96 -11.83 6.41
CA GLU A 108 33.75 -12.55 5.95
C GLU A 108 32.91 -11.75 4.95
N ASP A 109 32.89 -10.43 5.09
CA ASP A 109 31.99 -9.57 4.31
C ASP A 109 32.67 -9.00 3.03
N TYR A 110 34.00 -9.00 2.95
CA TYR A 110 34.77 -8.55 1.78
C TYR A 110 34.50 -9.33 0.47
N PRO A 111 34.45 -10.67 0.44
CA PRO A 111 34.12 -11.40 -0.78
C PRO A 111 32.66 -11.18 -1.25
N LYS A 112 31.74 -10.86 -0.32
CA LYS A 112 30.36 -10.48 -0.67
C LYS A 112 30.34 -9.11 -1.33
N ILE A 113 31.05 -8.12 -0.79
CA ILE A 113 31.15 -6.77 -1.38
C ILE A 113 31.67 -6.84 -2.82
N ILE A 114 32.78 -7.54 -3.04
CA ILE A 114 33.40 -7.62 -4.36
C ILE A 114 32.47 -8.27 -5.38
N ARG A 115 31.72 -9.31 -4.98
CA ARG A 115 30.80 -10.00 -5.89
C ARG A 115 29.64 -9.13 -6.33
N GLU A 116 29.14 -8.29 -5.42
CA GLU A 116 28.02 -7.38 -5.64
C GLU A 116 28.44 -6.12 -6.43
N VAL A 117 29.68 -5.65 -6.24
CA VAL A 117 30.19 -4.38 -6.80
C VAL A 117 31.17 -4.60 -7.97
N LYS A 118 31.35 -5.84 -8.44
CA LYS A 118 32.37 -6.19 -9.46
C LYS A 118 32.32 -5.35 -10.74
N GLY A 119 31.13 -4.98 -11.22
CA GLY A 119 30.99 -4.19 -12.45
C GLY A 119 31.45 -2.75 -12.24
N LEU A 120 31.14 -2.15 -11.08
CA LEU A 120 31.60 -0.81 -10.72
C LEU A 120 33.12 -0.79 -10.55
N ALA A 121 33.68 -1.80 -9.89
CA ALA A 121 35.13 -1.96 -9.74
C ALA A 121 35.83 -2.04 -11.11
N ALA A 122 35.27 -2.81 -12.06
CA ALA A 122 35.80 -2.87 -13.42
C ALA A 122 35.77 -1.51 -14.13
N CYS A 123 34.68 -0.74 -13.97
CA CYS A 123 34.56 0.60 -14.55
C CYS A 123 35.63 1.57 -13.99
N ILE A 124 35.91 1.52 -12.69
CA ILE A 124 36.97 2.33 -12.05
C ILE A 124 38.34 2.00 -12.63
N VAL A 125 38.65 0.71 -12.79
CA VAL A 125 39.94 0.27 -13.36
C VAL A 125 40.08 0.75 -14.82
N ILE A 126 39.03 0.63 -15.63
CA ILE A 126 39.03 1.11 -17.02
C ILE A 126 39.23 2.63 -17.06
N GLY A 127 38.54 3.37 -16.19
CA GLY A 127 38.70 4.83 -16.08
C GLY A 127 40.12 5.24 -15.72
N LEU A 128 40.75 4.55 -14.75
CA LEU A 128 42.14 4.80 -14.37
C LEU A 128 43.12 4.53 -15.53
N VAL A 129 42.93 3.41 -16.23
CA VAL A 129 43.76 3.08 -17.42
C VAL A 129 43.63 4.17 -18.48
N PHE A 130 42.44 4.71 -18.70
CA PHE A 130 42.22 5.78 -19.66
C PHE A 130 42.94 7.08 -19.27
N VAL A 131 42.86 7.50 -17.99
CA VAL A 131 43.56 8.68 -17.48
C VAL A 131 45.07 8.52 -17.64
N VAL A 132 45.62 7.39 -17.21
CA VAL A 132 47.06 7.10 -17.33
C VAL A 132 47.49 7.10 -18.81
N SER A 133 46.70 6.51 -19.69
CA SER A 133 46.98 6.51 -21.14
C SER A 133 47.01 7.92 -21.72
N PHE A 134 46.09 8.79 -21.28
CA PHE A 134 46.04 10.18 -21.73
C PHE A 134 47.26 10.98 -21.27
N ILE A 135 47.69 10.79 -20.01
CA ILE A 135 48.90 11.42 -19.45
C ILE A 135 50.15 10.93 -20.19
N ILE A 136 50.29 9.62 -20.39
CA ILE A 136 51.43 9.05 -21.13
C ILE A 136 51.46 9.57 -22.57
N GLY A 137 50.32 9.59 -23.26
CA GLY A 137 50.21 10.15 -24.61
C GLY A 137 50.63 11.62 -24.66
N GLY A 138 50.19 12.43 -23.68
CA GLY A 138 50.60 13.82 -23.52
C GLY A 138 52.10 13.96 -23.25
N CYS A 139 52.66 13.14 -22.36
CA CYS A 139 54.09 13.15 -22.03
C CYS A 139 54.96 12.73 -23.21
N ILE A 140 54.57 11.71 -23.98
CA ILE A 140 55.28 11.28 -25.19
C ILE A 140 55.27 12.42 -26.20
N PHE A 141 54.12 13.03 -26.46
CA PHE A 141 54.01 14.16 -27.39
C PHE A 141 54.86 15.36 -26.93
N CYS A 142 54.86 15.64 -25.63
CA CYS A 142 55.65 16.71 -25.02
C CYS A 142 57.16 16.41 -25.12
N CYS A 143 57.61 15.19 -24.81
CA CYS A 143 59.00 14.78 -24.91
C CYS A 143 59.48 14.73 -26.37
N CYS A 144 58.66 14.25 -27.30
CA CYS A 144 58.99 14.26 -28.73
C CYS A 144 59.17 15.68 -29.29
N ARG A 145 58.47 16.67 -28.72
CA ARG A 145 58.64 18.08 -29.07
C ARG A 145 59.82 18.74 -28.35
N PHE A 146 60.06 18.42 -27.08
CA PHE A 146 61.07 19.10 -26.24
C PHE A 146 62.47 18.47 -26.32
N PHE A 147 62.58 17.14 -26.43
CA PHE A 147 63.86 16.42 -26.44
C PHE A 147 64.35 16.03 -27.84
N CYS A 148 63.44 15.79 -28.80
CA CYS A 148 63.83 15.25 -30.11
C CYS A 148 63.71 16.23 -31.27
N GLY A 149 62.98 17.35 -31.13
CA GLY A 149 62.80 18.35 -32.20
C GLY A 149 62.08 17.85 -33.48
N ASN A 150 61.97 16.54 -33.68
CA ASN A 150 61.39 15.88 -34.85
C ASN A 150 59.86 15.87 -34.87
N CYS A 151 59.19 16.15 -33.75
CA CYS A 151 57.73 16.28 -33.68
C CYS A 151 57.33 17.75 -33.56
N GLY A 152 57.55 18.48 -34.65
CA GLY A 152 57.07 19.83 -34.89
C GLY A 152 57.02 20.01 -36.40
N GLY A 153 55.95 20.60 -36.93
CA GLY A 153 55.86 20.84 -38.37
C GLY A 153 57.08 21.63 -38.82
N ASP A 154 57.81 21.09 -39.80
CA ASP A 154 58.93 21.81 -40.42
C ASP A 154 58.42 23.18 -40.89
N GLY A 155 59.20 24.24 -40.65
CA GLY A 155 58.88 25.60 -41.13
C GLY A 155 58.80 25.72 -42.65
N ILE A 156 59.09 24.63 -43.37
CA ILE A 156 59.03 24.48 -44.81
C ILE A 156 57.78 23.66 -45.15
N GLN A 157 56.74 24.32 -45.67
CA GLN A 157 55.56 23.64 -46.23
C GLN A 157 55.92 22.99 -47.56
N VAL A 158 56.36 21.73 -47.53
CA VAL A 158 56.56 20.93 -48.75
C VAL A 158 55.21 20.38 -49.17
N TYR A 159 54.58 20.97 -50.21
CA TYR A 159 53.29 20.51 -50.73
C TYR A 159 53.40 19.07 -51.30
N LYS A 160 52.95 18.06 -50.55
CA LYS A 160 52.67 16.72 -51.10
C LYS A 160 51.28 16.67 -51.74
N GLU A 161 51.12 15.89 -52.81
CA GLU A 161 49.88 15.84 -53.62
C GLU A 161 48.61 15.47 -52.82
N ASN A 162 48.73 14.81 -51.66
CA ASN A 162 47.59 14.37 -50.84
C ASN A 162 47.31 15.23 -49.57
N GLU A 163 48.02 16.35 -49.39
CA GLU A 163 47.91 17.16 -48.15
C GLU A 163 46.56 17.85 -47.97
N ARG A 164 45.89 18.21 -49.07
CA ARG A 164 44.54 18.78 -48.99
C ARG A 164 43.55 17.80 -48.33
N CYS A 165 43.64 16.52 -48.65
CA CYS A 165 42.74 15.50 -48.11
C CYS A 165 43.03 15.24 -46.62
N VAL A 166 44.31 15.13 -46.24
CA VAL A 166 44.73 14.97 -44.83
C VAL A 166 44.35 16.18 -43.98
N ARG A 167 44.56 17.40 -44.50
CA ARG A 167 44.22 18.64 -43.79
C ARG A 167 42.71 18.80 -43.63
N MET A 168 41.93 18.42 -44.64
CA MET A 168 40.46 18.40 -44.55
C MET A 168 39.97 17.34 -43.57
N GLY A 169 40.52 16.13 -43.58
CA GLY A 169 40.18 15.08 -42.63
C GLY A 169 40.48 15.45 -41.18
N LEU A 170 41.65 16.07 -40.93
CA LEU A 170 42.01 16.55 -39.58
C LEU A 170 41.10 17.71 -39.12
N SER A 171 40.77 18.63 -40.03
CA SER A 171 39.83 19.73 -39.76
C SER A 171 38.44 19.20 -39.43
N GLN A 172 37.94 18.22 -40.19
CA GLN A 172 36.66 17.56 -39.93
C GLN A 172 36.67 16.84 -38.58
N ALA A 173 37.74 16.11 -38.25
CA ALA A 173 37.88 15.44 -36.96
C ALA A 173 37.85 16.43 -35.78
N LEU A 174 38.54 17.57 -35.91
CA LEU A 174 38.51 18.64 -34.90
C LEU A 174 37.11 19.25 -34.75
N VAL A 175 36.41 19.50 -35.86
CA VAL A 175 35.03 20.02 -35.83
C VAL A 175 34.09 19.02 -35.15
N LEU A 176 34.21 17.73 -35.45
CA LEU A 176 33.41 16.68 -34.78
C LEU A 176 33.69 16.64 -33.27
N MET A 177 34.97 16.69 -32.86
CA MET A 177 35.34 16.74 -31.45
C MET A 177 34.79 17.98 -30.74
N LEU A 178 34.81 19.15 -31.40
CA LEU A 178 34.26 20.38 -30.86
C LEU A 178 32.74 20.27 -30.63
N ILE A 179 32.01 19.68 -31.58
CA ILE A 179 30.56 19.43 -31.45
C ILE A 179 30.29 18.48 -30.28
N CYS A 180 31.08 17.42 -30.12
CA CYS A 180 30.95 16.48 -28.99
C CYS A 180 31.21 17.15 -27.64
N ILE A 181 32.25 17.99 -27.53
CA ILE A 181 32.55 18.71 -26.28
C ILE A 181 31.46 19.75 -25.97
N PHE A 182 30.98 20.47 -26.99
CA PHE A 182 29.91 21.45 -26.83
C PHE A 182 28.61 20.80 -26.37
N SER A 183 28.20 19.68 -26.98
CA SER A 183 27.00 18.96 -26.56
C SER A 183 27.13 18.39 -25.14
N ALA A 184 28.31 17.88 -24.77
CA ALA A 184 28.59 17.44 -23.41
C ALA A 184 28.49 18.60 -22.40
N ALA A 185 29.03 19.78 -22.72
CA ALA A 185 28.93 20.95 -21.86
C ALA A 185 27.47 21.37 -21.62
N VAL A 186 26.67 21.45 -22.69
CA VAL A 186 25.22 21.74 -22.59
C VAL A 186 24.52 20.70 -21.72
N CYS A 187 24.83 19.41 -21.92
CA CYS A 187 24.26 18.33 -21.11
C CYS A 187 24.58 18.49 -19.61
N VAL A 188 25.80 18.88 -19.26
CA VAL A 188 26.22 19.10 -17.87
C VAL A 188 25.42 20.24 -17.24
N PHE A 189 25.27 21.38 -17.93
CA PHE A 189 24.48 22.50 -17.41
C PHE A 189 23.02 22.11 -17.17
N VAL A 190 22.37 21.48 -18.16
CA VAL A 190 20.96 21.04 -18.03
C VAL A 190 20.78 20.02 -16.92
N THR A 191 21.74 19.11 -16.76
CA THR A 191 21.69 18.08 -15.69
C THR A 191 21.85 18.72 -14.32
N ASN A 192 22.74 19.70 -14.15
CA ASN A 192 22.94 20.40 -12.88
C ASN A 192 21.67 21.16 -12.44
N ASP A 193 21.01 21.85 -13.36
CA ASP A 193 19.75 22.54 -13.06
C ASP A 193 18.66 21.54 -12.67
N THR A 194 18.52 20.46 -13.46
CA THR A 194 17.53 19.41 -13.18
C THR A 194 17.81 18.67 -11.87
N PHE A 195 19.08 18.50 -11.51
CA PHE A 195 19.48 17.87 -10.25
C PHE A 195 19.10 18.75 -9.06
N THR A 196 19.26 20.07 -9.18
CA THR A 196 18.85 21.03 -8.16
C THR A 196 17.33 21.00 -7.97
N ASP A 197 16.55 21.04 -9.06
CA ASP A 197 15.09 20.88 -9.01
C ASP A 197 14.68 19.57 -8.35
N ALA A 198 15.35 18.46 -8.70
CA ALA A 198 15.07 17.14 -8.14
C ALA A 198 15.39 17.07 -6.64
N LEU A 199 16.44 17.75 -6.17
CA LEU A 199 16.75 17.83 -4.74
C LEU A 199 15.68 18.58 -3.97
N HIS A 200 15.22 19.73 -4.48
CA HIS A 200 14.13 20.49 -3.86
C HIS A 200 12.84 19.66 -3.81
N PHE A 201 12.45 19.06 -4.95
CA PHE A 201 11.27 18.19 -5.02
C PHE A 201 11.38 16.99 -4.07
N THR A 202 12.56 16.38 -3.95
CA THR A 202 12.78 15.24 -3.04
C THR A 202 12.61 15.67 -1.59
N ASN A 203 13.14 16.84 -1.21
CA ASN A 203 12.98 17.35 0.16
C ASN A 203 11.51 17.62 0.50
N ASP A 204 10.78 18.32 -0.38
CA ASP A 204 9.35 18.60 -0.20
C ASP A 204 8.51 17.31 -0.22
N SER A 205 8.88 16.37 -1.09
CA SER A 205 8.27 15.04 -1.15
C SER A 205 8.53 14.25 0.12
N LEU A 206 9.73 14.28 0.70
CA LEU A 206 10.03 13.58 1.94
C LEU A 206 9.19 14.14 3.10
N VAL A 207 9.08 15.46 3.22
CA VAL A 207 8.27 16.10 4.27
C VAL A 207 6.79 15.75 4.10
N SER A 208 6.25 15.81 2.88
CA SER A 208 4.87 15.43 2.61
C SER A 208 4.60 13.93 2.80
N ASN A 209 5.51 13.05 2.37
CA ASN A 209 5.42 11.61 2.60
C ASN A 209 5.41 11.27 4.10
N VAL A 210 6.28 11.89 4.90
CA VAL A 210 6.29 11.69 6.36
C VAL A 210 4.99 12.19 6.98
N GLY A 211 4.48 13.34 6.52
CA GLY A 211 3.17 13.85 6.93
C GLY A 211 2.02 12.90 6.56
N ASP A 212 2.07 12.31 5.37
CA ASP A 212 1.08 11.35 4.88
C ASP A 212 1.14 10.02 5.64
N ILE A 213 2.33 9.56 6.04
CA ILE A 213 2.49 8.40 6.93
C ILE A 213 1.85 8.69 8.29
N ALA A 214 2.09 9.87 8.87
CA ALA A 214 1.46 10.25 10.14
C ALA A 214 -0.07 10.31 10.02
N ARG A 215 -0.60 10.86 8.91
CA ARG A 215 -2.04 10.87 8.61
C ARG A 215 -2.60 9.46 8.42
N PHE A 216 -1.87 8.58 7.73
CA PHE A 216 -2.23 7.18 7.54
C PHE A 216 -2.34 6.46 8.88
N LEU A 217 -1.35 6.62 9.76
CA LEU A 217 -1.36 6.03 11.10
C LEU A 217 -2.53 6.56 11.94
N ASN A 218 -2.81 7.87 11.90
CA ASN A 218 -3.94 8.45 12.64
C ASN A 218 -5.28 7.91 12.13
N ASN A 219 -5.46 7.85 10.81
CA ASN A 219 -6.69 7.30 10.22
C ASN A 219 -6.84 5.80 10.46
N THR A 220 -5.74 5.07 10.49
CA THR A 220 -5.74 3.65 10.87
C THR A 220 -6.16 3.49 12.33
N GLY A 221 -5.68 4.37 13.22
CA GLY A 221 -6.14 4.45 14.61
C GLY A 221 -7.64 4.70 14.73
N HIS A 222 -8.20 5.67 14.00
CA HIS A 222 -9.65 5.93 13.99
C HIS A 222 -10.48 4.76 13.47
N ARG A 223 -10.03 4.11 12.38
CA ARG A 223 -10.68 2.91 11.84
C ARG A 223 -10.64 1.75 12.81
N PHE A 224 -9.52 1.59 13.53
CA PHE A 224 -9.38 0.57 14.56
C PHE A 224 -10.28 0.84 15.76
N GLN A 225 -10.37 2.09 16.23
CA GLN A 225 -11.30 2.44 17.30
C GLN A 225 -12.75 2.14 16.91
N TYR A 226 -13.19 2.59 15.74
CA TYR A 226 -14.53 2.28 15.23
C TYR A 226 -14.85 0.78 15.20
N LEU A 227 -13.89 -0.06 14.77
CA LEU A 227 -14.06 -1.51 14.73
C LEU A 227 -14.13 -2.14 16.13
N VAL A 228 -13.39 -1.60 17.11
CA VAL A 228 -13.28 -2.21 18.45
C VAL A 228 -14.31 -1.66 19.41
N THR A 229 -14.62 -0.37 19.38
CA THR A 229 -15.57 0.26 20.30
C THR A 229 -16.96 0.21 19.71
N ASP A 230 -17.19 0.89 18.59
CA ASP A 230 -18.53 1.20 18.13
C ASP A 230 -19.26 -0.05 17.61
N MET A 231 -18.54 -0.91 16.88
CA MET A 231 -19.07 -2.21 16.45
C MET A 231 -19.31 -3.17 17.61
N TYR A 232 -18.40 -3.21 18.58
CA TYR A 232 -18.54 -4.12 19.71
C TYR A 232 -19.67 -3.67 20.64
N ASP A 233 -19.79 -2.37 20.90
CA ASP A 233 -20.86 -1.78 21.70
C ASP A 233 -22.23 -2.00 21.07
N LEU A 234 -22.33 -1.91 19.74
CA LEU A 234 -23.56 -2.22 19.00
C LEU A 234 -23.99 -3.68 19.24
N VAL A 235 -23.07 -4.63 19.09
CA VAL A 235 -23.33 -6.07 19.33
C VAL A 235 -23.63 -6.32 20.81
N HIS A 236 -22.91 -5.68 21.72
CA HIS A 236 -23.12 -5.80 23.16
C HIS A 236 -24.49 -5.28 23.58
N ALA A 237 -24.92 -4.12 23.05
CA ALA A 237 -26.23 -3.55 23.30
C ALA A 237 -27.37 -4.44 22.79
N ALA A 238 -27.19 -5.08 21.63
CA ALA A 238 -28.13 -6.08 21.12
C ALA A 238 -28.22 -7.30 22.06
N LEU A 239 -27.07 -7.83 22.50
CA LEU A 239 -27.01 -8.96 23.43
C LEU A 239 -27.69 -8.64 24.77
N GLN A 240 -27.44 -7.46 25.33
CA GLN A 240 -28.08 -7.04 26.59
C GLN A 240 -29.60 -6.96 26.46
N LYS A 241 -30.11 -6.43 25.33
CA LYS A 241 -31.55 -6.39 25.07
C LYS A 241 -32.16 -7.80 24.97
N ASP A 242 -31.46 -8.74 24.33
CA ASP A 242 -31.90 -10.13 24.23
C ASP A 242 -31.98 -10.80 25.62
N LEU A 243 -30.97 -10.60 26.47
CA LEU A 243 -30.96 -11.11 27.84
C LEU A 243 -32.11 -10.55 28.70
N ILE A 244 -32.38 -9.24 28.61
CA ILE A 244 -33.48 -8.59 29.34
C ILE A 244 -34.83 -9.14 28.87
N LYS A 245 -35.01 -9.29 27.56
CA LYS A 245 -36.24 -9.84 26.97
C LYS A 245 -36.50 -11.27 27.47
N GLU A 246 -35.47 -12.12 27.52
CA GLU A 246 -35.60 -13.46 28.10
C GLU A 246 -36.03 -13.43 29.58
N GLU A 247 -35.45 -12.54 30.39
CA GLU A 247 -35.85 -12.40 31.79
C GLU A 247 -37.31 -11.99 31.95
N GLU A 248 -37.79 -11.04 31.14
CA GLU A 248 -39.19 -10.61 31.15
C GLU A 248 -40.14 -11.75 30.77
N GLU A 249 -39.78 -12.57 29.78
CA GLU A 249 -40.54 -13.76 29.41
C GLU A 249 -40.59 -14.79 30.55
N ARG A 250 -39.46 -15.02 31.23
CA ARG A 250 -39.41 -15.90 32.43
C ARG A 250 -40.29 -15.35 33.56
N ARG A 251 -40.22 -14.04 33.86
CA ARG A 251 -41.04 -13.39 34.91
C ARG A 251 -42.53 -13.39 34.55
N GLY A 252 -42.87 -13.11 33.29
CA GLY A 252 -44.24 -13.15 32.75
C GLY A 252 -44.83 -14.56 32.76
N GLY A 253 -44.05 -15.57 32.41
CA GLY A 253 -44.40 -16.99 32.54
C GLY A 253 -44.72 -17.39 33.99
N GLY A 254 -43.92 -16.91 34.94
CA GLY A 254 -44.16 -17.03 36.39
C GLY A 254 -45.51 -16.44 36.81
N ARG A 255 -45.78 -15.18 36.46
CA ARG A 255 -47.06 -14.50 36.76
C ARG A 255 -48.25 -15.23 36.13
N ARG A 256 -48.14 -15.69 34.87
CA ARG A 256 -49.18 -16.48 34.19
C ARG A 256 -49.45 -17.81 34.90
N ARG A 257 -48.41 -18.53 35.34
CA ARG A 257 -48.54 -19.77 36.13
C ARG A 257 -49.22 -19.50 37.48
N GLU A 258 -48.86 -18.42 38.16
CA GLU A 258 -49.46 -18.04 39.44
C GLU A 258 -50.94 -17.63 39.31
N GLY A 259 -51.28 -16.87 38.27
CA GLY A 259 -52.67 -16.52 37.94
C GLY A 259 -53.52 -17.75 37.64
N ARG A 260 -52.98 -18.74 36.90
CA ARG A 260 -53.64 -20.04 36.68
C ARG A 260 -53.86 -20.79 38.00
N LYS A 261 -52.90 -20.80 38.92
CA LYS A 261 -53.04 -21.39 40.27
C LYS A 261 -54.14 -20.69 41.09
N LYS A 262 -54.20 -19.34 41.09
CA LYS A 262 -55.25 -18.55 41.76
C LYS A 262 -56.64 -18.81 41.17
N LYS A 263 -56.78 -18.87 39.84
CA LYS A 263 -58.05 -19.25 39.16
C LYS A 263 -58.50 -20.68 39.52
N LYS A 264 -57.59 -21.66 39.53
CA LYS A 264 -57.88 -23.04 39.97
C LYS A 264 -58.35 -23.09 41.43
N LYS A 265 -57.70 -22.36 42.35
CA LYS A 265 -58.13 -22.24 43.76
C LYS A 265 -59.54 -21.63 43.89
N LYS A 266 -59.86 -20.55 43.15
CA LYS A 266 -61.21 -19.95 43.11
C LYS A 266 -62.27 -20.95 42.59
N LYS A 267 -61.99 -21.69 41.52
CA LYS A 267 -62.89 -22.75 40.99
C LYS A 267 -63.14 -23.86 42.02
N LYS A 268 -62.10 -24.34 42.73
CA LYS A 268 -62.26 -25.33 43.83
C LYS A 268 -63.14 -24.78 44.97
N LYS A 269 -62.95 -23.52 45.40
CA LYS A 269 -63.81 -22.88 46.42
C LYS A 269 -65.28 -22.77 45.96
N LYS A 270 -65.54 -22.37 44.70
CA LYS A 270 -66.91 -22.33 44.14
C LYS A 270 -67.57 -23.71 44.08
N LYS A 271 -66.83 -24.76 43.66
CA LYS A 271 -67.33 -26.15 43.68
C LYS A 271 -67.67 -26.63 45.10
N LYS A 272 -66.83 -26.33 46.11
CA LYS A 272 -67.13 -26.64 47.52
C LYS A 272 -68.40 -25.91 48.01
N LYS A 273 -68.59 -24.63 47.67
CA LYS A 273 -69.82 -23.89 48.01
C LYS A 273 -71.08 -24.49 47.35
N LYS A 274 -71.02 -24.86 46.06
CA LYS A 274 -72.14 -25.53 45.37
C LYS A 274 -72.49 -26.89 45.99
N LYS A 275 -71.49 -27.71 46.36
CA LYS A 275 -71.71 -28.97 47.09
C LYS A 275 -72.38 -28.73 48.46
N LYS A 276 -71.97 -27.73 49.23
CA LYS A 276 -72.64 -27.35 50.49
C LYS A 276 -74.10 -26.91 50.27
N LYS A 277 -74.40 -26.15 49.20
CA LYS A 277 -75.80 -25.79 48.86
C LYS A 277 -76.66 -26.99 48.46
N LYS A 278 -76.14 -27.91 47.63
CA LYS A 278 -76.85 -29.16 47.30
C LYS A 278 -77.11 -30.04 48.52
N LYS A 279 -76.17 -30.10 49.47
CA LYS A 279 -76.34 -30.84 50.74
C LYS A 279 -77.39 -30.19 51.67
N LYS A 280 -77.62 -28.88 51.56
CA LYS A 280 -78.73 -28.20 52.25
C LYS A 280 -80.08 -28.41 51.56
N LYS A 281 -80.11 -28.47 50.21
CA LYS A 281 -81.35 -28.69 49.45
C LYS A 281 -81.88 -30.12 49.60
N LYS A 282 -80.99 -31.11 49.59
CA LYS A 282 -81.33 -32.51 49.93
C LYS A 282 -81.82 -32.72 51.37
N LYS A 283 -81.55 -31.75 52.26
CA LYS A 283 -82.09 -31.77 53.64
C LYS A 283 -83.46 -31.11 53.77
N GLY A 284 -83.94 -30.43 52.72
CA GLY A 284 -85.30 -29.87 52.68
C GLY A 284 -86.26 -30.69 51.81
N GLU A 285 -85.75 -31.44 50.84
CA GLU A 285 -86.56 -32.37 50.02
C GLU A 285 -86.86 -33.71 50.73
N GLU A 286 -86.34 -33.94 51.95
CA GLU A 286 -86.79 -35.04 52.84
C GLU A 286 -87.91 -34.61 53.81
N GLU A 287 -88.37 -33.35 53.76
CA GLU A 287 -89.48 -32.83 54.58
C GLU A 287 -90.80 -32.64 53.79
N GLU A 288 -90.85 -32.97 52.49
CA GLU A 288 -92.02 -32.71 51.61
C GLU A 288 -92.66 -33.97 50.96
N GLU A 289 -92.25 -35.19 51.34
CA GLU A 289 -92.91 -36.46 50.96
C GLU A 289 -93.65 -37.14 52.14
N GLY A 290 -94.00 -36.37 53.17
CA GLY A 290 -94.67 -36.88 54.37
C GLY A 290 -95.80 -35.98 54.85
N GLU A 291 -96.75 -35.64 53.96
CA GLU A 291 -98.10 -35.17 54.32
C GLU A 291 -99.10 -35.57 53.23
#